data_AF-A0A8D8GRC6-F1
#
_entry.id   AF-A0A8D8GRC6-F1
#
_cell.length_a   1.000
_cell.length_b   1.000
_cell.length_c   1.000
_cell.angle_alpha   90.00
_cell.angle_beta   90.00
_cell.angle_gamma   90.00
#
_symmetry.space_group_name_H-M   'P 1'
#
loop_
_entity.id
_entity.type
_entity.pdbx_description
1 polymer ?
#
loop_
_entity_poly.entity_id
_entity_poly.type
_entity_poly.pdbx_seq_one_letter_code
_entity_poly.pdbx_strand_id
1 'polypeptide(L)'
;MKYVLLLLNTWFLYTNGAYSYIVDPGPVVKATKGEIWPKPKSQTTNAKFAMINRSAFQFQISNHTCDILEKAIERYQKLTLDVGNSARRSLFRSSRGRNDQGRKSPRSDGNFKKTLEVMQLNLKTPCESLPYLSMDESYDLVIDDTQASIESFSVWGMLRGLESFSQMVILSDDGSMVS
;
A
#
# COMPACT_ATOMS: atom_id res chain seq x y z
N MET A 1 12.11 -32.60 -69.91
CA MET A 1 11.01 -32.25 -68.98
C MET A 1 11.43 -32.47 -67.52
N LYS A 2 12.35 -31.65 -66.97
CA LYS A 2 12.74 -31.75 -65.54
C LYS A 2 12.90 -30.39 -64.83
N TYR A 3 12.75 -29.26 -65.54
CA TYR A 3 13.02 -27.92 -64.98
C TYR A 3 11.77 -27.07 -64.71
N VAL A 4 10.56 -27.57 -64.97
CA VAL A 4 9.31 -26.81 -64.75
C VAL A 4 8.73 -27.02 -63.35
N LEU A 5 9.13 -28.09 -62.64
CA LEU A 5 8.62 -28.42 -61.30
C LEU A 5 9.42 -27.79 -60.14
N LEU A 6 10.56 -27.15 -60.42
CA LEU A 6 11.41 -26.53 -59.40
C LEU A 6 11.04 -25.08 -59.07
N LEU A 7 10.25 -24.40 -59.91
CA LEU A 7 9.84 -23.01 -59.68
C LEU A 7 8.56 -22.87 -58.83
N LEU A 8 7.82 -23.95 -58.60
CA LEU A 8 6.64 -23.95 -57.72
C LEU A 8 6.97 -24.23 -56.25
N ASN A 9 8.17 -24.72 -55.93
CA ASN A 9 8.59 -25.00 -54.55
C ASN A 9 9.43 -23.86 -53.92
N THR A 10 9.83 -22.85 -54.68
CA THR A 10 10.55 -21.69 -54.16
C THR A 10 9.65 -20.49 -53.85
N TRP A 11 8.33 -20.63 -54.08
CA TRP A 11 7.34 -19.59 -53.79
C TRP A 11 6.50 -19.88 -52.53
N PHE A 12 7.00 -20.73 -51.64
CA PHE A 12 6.37 -20.99 -50.33
C PHE A 12 7.26 -20.62 -49.13
N LEU A 13 8.49 -20.12 -49.35
CA LEU A 13 9.44 -19.82 -48.27
C LEU A 13 9.70 -18.32 -48.03
N TYR A 14 9.00 -17.43 -48.73
CA TYR A 14 9.04 -15.98 -48.48
C TYR A 14 7.73 -15.47 -47.89
N THR A 15 7.23 -16.12 -46.84
CA THR A 15 6.34 -15.42 -45.92
C THR A 15 7.23 -14.59 -45.01
N ASN A 16 7.39 -13.31 -45.34
CA ASN A 16 7.93 -12.32 -44.41
C ASN A 16 7.10 -12.42 -43.12
N GLY A 17 7.72 -12.91 -42.06
CA GLY A 17 7.13 -12.83 -40.72
C GLY A 17 6.89 -11.35 -40.44
N ALA A 18 5.62 -10.95 -40.39
CA ALA A 18 5.27 -9.64 -39.89
C ALA A 18 5.82 -9.56 -38.46
N TYR A 19 6.82 -8.69 -38.24
CA TYR A 19 7.26 -8.32 -36.91
C TYR A 19 6.13 -7.55 -36.23
N SER A 20 5.15 -8.27 -35.71
CA SER A 20 4.17 -7.72 -34.78
C SER A 20 4.88 -7.47 -33.46
N TYR A 21 5.27 -6.22 -33.19
CA TYR A 21 5.70 -5.83 -31.86
C TYR A 21 4.46 -5.60 -31.00
N ILE A 22 4.49 -6.13 -29.78
CA ILE A 22 3.44 -5.89 -28.79
C ILE A 22 3.60 -4.44 -28.33
N VAL A 23 2.68 -3.57 -28.73
CA VAL A 23 2.48 -2.29 -28.04
C VAL A 23 1.93 -2.67 -26.68
N ASP A 24 2.66 -2.41 -25.58
CA ASP A 24 2.17 -2.64 -24.22
C ASP A 24 1.04 -1.61 -23.95
N PRO A 25 -0.24 -1.96 -24.16
CA PRO A 25 -1.32 -0.99 -24.12
C PRO A 25 -1.65 -0.78 -22.65
N GLY A 26 -1.18 0.33 -22.10
CA GLY A 26 -1.37 0.66 -20.70
C GLY A 26 -1.09 2.14 -20.41
N PRO A 27 -1.49 2.62 -19.22
CA PRO A 27 -1.15 3.96 -18.79
C PRO A 27 0.37 4.15 -18.81
N VAL A 28 0.82 5.26 -19.40
CA VAL A 28 2.25 5.63 -19.52
C VAL A 28 2.94 5.70 -18.16
N VAL A 29 2.16 5.96 -17.10
CA VAL A 29 2.62 6.01 -15.72
C VAL A 29 2.04 4.83 -14.96
N LYS A 30 2.91 4.02 -14.36
CA LYS A 30 2.52 3.00 -13.40
C LYS A 30 2.21 3.67 -12.07
N ALA A 31 0.99 3.47 -11.56
CA ALA A 31 0.61 3.98 -10.25
C ALA A 31 1.54 3.41 -9.17
N THR A 32 2.03 4.29 -8.30
CA THR A 32 2.77 3.89 -7.12
C THR A 32 1.84 3.19 -6.12
N LYS A 33 2.39 2.28 -5.30
CA LYS A 33 1.64 1.58 -4.26
C LYS A 33 2.07 2.14 -2.91
N GLY A 34 1.11 2.62 -2.12
CA GLY A 34 1.36 3.08 -0.74
C GLY A 34 2.04 4.45 -0.63
N GLU A 35 2.09 5.21 -1.72
CA GLU A 35 2.59 6.59 -1.67
C GLU A 35 1.53 7.52 -1.08
N ILE A 36 1.98 8.43 -0.22
CA ILE A 36 1.11 9.37 0.47
C ILE A 36 0.73 10.51 -0.48
N TRP A 37 -0.56 10.80 -0.56
CA TRP A 37 -1.13 11.93 -1.27
C TRP A 37 -2.09 12.75 -0.37
N PRO A 38 -1.89 14.07 -0.24
CA PRO A 38 -0.83 14.88 -0.84
C PRO A 38 0.57 14.49 -0.37
N LYS A 39 1.59 14.71 -1.21
CA LYS A 39 2.96 14.36 -0.86
C LYS A 39 3.40 15.12 0.41
N PRO A 40 3.93 14.43 1.44
CA PRO A 40 4.42 15.08 2.65
C PRO A 40 5.54 16.08 2.35
N LYS A 41 5.66 17.11 3.19
CA LYS A 41 6.72 18.13 3.06
C LYS A 41 8.12 17.52 3.16
N SER A 42 8.29 16.52 4.02
CA SER A 42 9.51 15.73 4.17
C SER A 42 9.13 14.28 4.33
N GLN A 43 9.81 13.39 3.61
CA GLN A 43 9.54 11.96 3.63
C GLN A 43 10.85 11.21 3.38
N THR A 44 11.17 10.27 4.29
CA THR A 44 12.29 9.35 4.14
C THR A 44 11.73 7.93 4.17
N THR A 45 11.87 7.19 3.07
CA THR A 45 11.40 5.82 2.94
C THR A 45 12.56 4.83 2.89
N ASN A 46 12.27 3.57 3.20
CA ASN A 46 13.20 2.45 3.08
C ASN A 46 12.49 1.29 2.36
N ALA A 47 13.23 0.35 1.78
CA ALA A 47 12.70 -0.89 1.23
C ALA A 47 12.18 -1.87 2.32
N LYS A 48 12.52 -1.60 3.59
CA LYS A 48 12.02 -2.35 4.75
C LYS A 48 10.52 -2.11 4.96
N PHE A 49 9.80 -3.14 5.41
CA PHE A 49 8.35 -3.05 5.67
C PHE A 49 7.95 -3.71 6.99
N ALA A 50 6.83 -3.26 7.54
CA ALA A 50 6.15 -3.86 8.67
C ALA A 50 4.88 -4.58 8.21
N MET A 51 4.60 -5.76 8.78
CA MET A 51 3.37 -6.49 8.50
C MET A 51 2.31 -6.13 9.53
N ILE A 52 1.11 -5.74 9.11
CA ILE A 52 0.04 -5.36 10.04
C ILE A 52 -0.74 -6.60 10.49
N ASN A 53 -0.82 -6.81 11.81
CA ASN A 53 -1.64 -7.88 12.37
C ASN A 53 -3.12 -7.47 12.36
N ARG A 54 -3.87 -7.88 11.34
CA ARG A 54 -5.28 -7.49 11.20
C ARG A 54 -6.17 -7.79 12.42
N SER A 55 -5.88 -8.85 13.18
CA SER A 55 -6.69 -9.23 14.35
C SER A 55 -6.34 -8.46 15.63
N ALA A 56 -5.12 -7.96 15.75
CA ALA A 56 -4.63 -7.29 16.96
C ALA A 56 -4.33 -5.80 16.76
N PHE A 57 -4.24 -5.34 15.51
CA PHE A 57 -3.88 -3.97 15.18
C PHE A 57 -4.85 -3.00 15.84
N GLN A 58 -4.33 -1.98 16.51
CA GLN A 58 -5.11 -0.91 17.11
C GLN A 58 -4.29 0.39 17.21
N PHE A 59 -4.99 1.52 17.17
CA PHE A 59 -4.41 2.79 17.58
C PHE A 59 -4.52 2.93 19.11
N GLN A 60 -3.45 3.40 19.75
CA GLN A 60 -3.42 3.67 21.19
C GLN A 60 -3.05 5.12 21.44
N ILE A 61 -3.80 5.81 22.30
CA ILE A 61 -3.53 7.21 22.65
C ILE A 61 -2.59 7.24 23.86
N SER A 62 -1.51 8.02 23.78
CA SER A 62 -0.51 8.11 24.84
C SER A 62 -0.70 9.29 25.80
N ASN A 63 -1.17 10.44 25.32
CA ASN A 63 -1.23 11.70 26.09
C ASN A 63 -2.66 12.28 26.15
N HIS A 64 -3.01 13.19 25.23
CA HIS A 64 -4.32 13.84 25.22
C HIS A 64 -5.32 13.13 24.30
N THR A 65 -6.60 13.13 24.68
CA THR A 65 -7.73 12.59 23.90
C THR A 65 -8.89 13.59 23.83
N CYS A 66 -9.77 13.39 22.86
CA CYS A 66 -11.04 14.08 22.70
C CYS A 66 -11.97 13.30 21.75
N ASP A 67 -13.23 13.72 21.67
CA ASP A 67 -14.24 13.06 20.85
C ASP A 67 -13.91 13.08 19.34
N ILE A 68 -13.27 14.15 18.84
CA ILE A 68 -12.79 14.23 17.45
C ILE A 68 -11.76 13.13 17.18
N LEU A 69 -10.77 12.98 18.08
CA LEU A 69 -9.70 12.00 17.92
C LEU A 69 -10.23 10.58 18.08
N GLU A 70 -11.11 10.32 19.05
CA GLU A 70 -11.74 9.02 19.26
C GLU A 70 -12.54 8.57 18.04
N LYS A 71 -13.41 9.44 17.49
CA LYS A 71 -14.16 9.15 16.25
C LYS A 71 -13.25 8.96 15.05
N ALA A 72 -12.15 9.71 14.97
CA ALA A 72 -11.16 9.54 13.91
C ALA A 72 -10.49 8.17 14.01
N ILE A 73 -10.07 7.75 15.20
CA ILE A 73 -9.50 6.43 15.45
C ILE A 73 -10.45 5.33 15.00
N GLU A 74 -11.73 5.40 15.38
CA GLU A 74 -12.74 4.41 14.94
C GLU A 74 -12.82 4.33 13.41
N ARG A 75 -12.87 5.47 12.73
CA ARG A 75 -12.90 5.54 11.25
C ARG A 75 -11.64 4.96 10.64
N TYR A 76 -10.46 5.40 11.08
CA TYR A 76 -9.18 4.99 10.48
C TYR A 76 -8.80 3.55 10.80
N GLN A 77 -9.23 3.05 11.96
CA GLN A 77 -9.15 1.64 12.29
C GLN A 77 -9.89 0.81 11.23
N LYS A 78 -11.13 1.19 10.93
CA LYS A 78 -11.92 0.52 9.88
C LYS A 78 -11.27 0.62 8.51
N LEU A 79 -10.84 1.82 8.09
CA LEU A 79 -10.21 2.03 6.78
C LEU A 79 -8.95 1.17 6.62
N THR A 80 -8.09 1.14 7.64
CA THR A 80 -6.86 0.35 7.64
C THR A 80 -7.17 -1.14 7.45
N LEU A 81 -8.12 -1.69 8.22
CA LEU A 81 -8.46 -3.11 8.16
C LEU A 81 -9.25 -3.49 6.88
N ASP A 82 -9.99 -2.55 6.29
CA ASP A 82 -10.76 -2.75 5.07
C ASP A 82 -9.89 -2.97 3.82
N VAL A 83 -8.65 -2.48 3.84
CA VAL A 83 -7.62 -2.83 2.84
C VAL A 83 -7.47 -4.37 2.79
N GLY A 84 -7.32 -5.01 3.95
CA GLY A 84 -7.27 -6.48 4.08
C GLY A 84 -8.54 -7.20 3.62
N ASN A 85 -9.72 -6.60 3.80
CA ASN A 85 -10.99 -7.17 3.35
C ASN A 85 -11.13 -7.17 1.82
N SER A 86 -10.57 -6.15 1.16
CA SER A 86 -10.50 -6.08 -0.30
C SER A 86 -9.59 -7.17 -0.87
N ALA A 87 -8.50 -7.52 -0.17
CA ALA A 87 -7.63 -8.65 -0.51
C ALA A 87 -8.40 -9.96 -0.54
N ARG A 88 -9.19 -10.26 0.50
CA ARG A 88 -9.98 -11.49 0.58
C ARG A 88 -10.91 -11.59 -0.62
N ARG A 89 -11.63 -10.52 -0.96
CA ARG A 89 -12.54 -10.49 -2.12
C ARG A 89 -11.81 -10.76 -3.44
N SER A 90 -10.60 -10.23 -3.62
CA SER A 90 -9.77 -10.46 -4.80
C SER A 90 -9.21 -11.90 -4.85
N LEU A 91 -8.71 -12.41 -3.72
CA LEU A 91 -8.16 -13.77 -3.62
C LEU A 91 -9.24 -14.84 -3.78
N PHE A 92 -10.44 -14.67 -3.20
CA PHE A 92 -11.58 -15.59 -3.40
C PHE A 92 -12.05 -15.65 -4.87
N ARG A 93 -11.83 -14.60 -5.66
CA ARG A 93 -12.10 -14.62 -7.12
C ARG A 93 -11.00 -15.33 -7.90
N SER A 94 -9.75 -15.24 -7.42
CA SER A 94 -8.55 -15.74 -8.10
C SER A 94 -8.21 -17.20 -7.74
N SER A 95 -8.75 -17.73 -6.65
CA SER A 95 -8.50 -19.10 -6.16
C SER A 95 -9.29 -20.18 -6.91
N ARG A 96 -10.17 -19.82 -7.85
CA ARG A 96 -10.69 -20.76 -8.85
C ARG A 96 -9.63 -21.03 -9.93
N GLY A 97 -8.62 -21.83 -9.58
CA GLY A 97 -7.76 -22.50 -10.58
C GLY A 97 -6.24 -22.29 -10.50
N ARG A 98 -5.68 -21.69 -9.44
CA ARG A 98 -4.22 -21.47 -9.34
C ARG A 98 -3.56 -22.47 -8.38
N ASN A 99 -2.73 -23.35 -8.92
CA ASN A 99 -1.86 -24.26 -8.16
C ASN A 99 -0.88 -23.42 -7.32
N ASP A 100 -1.09 -23.42 -5.99
CA ASP A 100 -0.35 -22.63 -5.01
C ASP A 100 0.93 -23.35 -4.59
N GLN A 101 1.87 -23.51 -5.51
CA GLN A 101 3.20 -24.05 -5.19
C GLN A 101 4.25 -22.96 -5.36
N GLY A 102 4.73 -22.42 -4.23
CA GLY A 102 5.92 -21.57 -4.18
C GLY A 102 5.75 -20.17 -3.58
N ARG A 103 4.62 -19.83 -2.94
CA ARG A 103 4.50 -18.53 -2.25
C ARG A 103 5.43 -18.49 -1.04
N LYS A 104 6.52 -17.72 -1.13
CA LYS A 104 7.35 -17.37 0.02
C LYS A 104 6.51 -16.52 0.97
N SER A 105 6.51 -16.89 2.25
CA SER A 105 5.88 -16.08 3.31
C SER A 105 6.54 -14.70 3.35
N PRO A 106 5.78 -13.60 3.48
CA PRO A 106 6.35 -12.25 3.66
C PRO A 106 7.35 -12.16 4.80
N ARG A 107 7.16 -12.99 5.83
CA ARG A 107 8.06 -13.07 7.00
C ARG A 107 9.45 -13.62 6.67
N SER A 108 9.60 -14.29 5.52
CA SER A 108 10.89 -14.81 5.05
C SER A 108 11.68 -13.79 4.22
N ASP A 109 11.11 -12.61 3.92
CA ASP A 109 11.80 -11.54 3.21
C ASP A 109 12.81 -10.86 4.14
N GLY A 110 14.04 -10.60 3.67
CA GLY A 110 15.06 -9.87 4.46
C GLY A 110 14.68 -8.41 4.77
N ASN A 111 13.74 -7.86 4.00
CA ASN A 111 13.17 -6.53 4.21
C ASN A 111 12.09 -6.50 5.29
N PHE A 112 11.54 -7.66 5.68
CA PHE A 112 10.62 -7.74 6.81
C PHE A 112 11.33 -7.31 8.10
N LYS A 113 10.67 -6.47 8.90
CA LYS A 113 11.20 -6.00 10.18
C LYS A 113 10.40 -6.49 11.37
N LYS A 114 9.11 -6.21 11.37
CA LYS A 114 8.24 -6.50 12.51
C LYS A 114 6.80 -6.70 12.10
N THR A 115 6.05 -7.29 13.03
CA THR A 115 4.59 -7.26 12.98
C THR A 115 4.09 -6.05 13.77
N LEU A 116 3.28 -5.22 13.14
CA LEU A 116 2.67 -4.02 13.72
C LEU A 116 1.31 -4.38 14.30
N GLU A 117 1.19 -4.27 15.62
CA GLU A 117 -0.06 -4.50 16.37
C GLU A 117 -0.56 -3.22 17.05
N VAL A 118 0.33 -2.24 17.28
CA VAL A 118 -0.04 -0.99 17.93
C VAL A 118 0.59 0.18 17.19
N MET A 119 -0.23 1.17 16.85
CA MET A 119 0.21 2.49 16.41
C MET A 119 -0.04 3.50 17.54
N GLN A 120 1.02 4.09 18.08
CA GLN A 120 0.91 5.06 19.18
C GLN A 120 0.55 6.45 18.66
N LEU A 121 -0.44 7.09 19.28
CA LEU A 121 -0.90 8.43 18.95
C LEU A 121 -0.54 9.38 20.08
N ASN A 122 0.41 10.26 19.81
CA ASN A 122 0.90 11.25 20.74
C ASN A 122 0.38 12.64 20.38
N LEU A 123 -0.79 12.99 20.94
CA LEU A 123 -1.31 14.35 20.88
C LEU A 123 -0.72 15.17 22.05
N LYS A 124 0.10 16.18 21.74
CA LYS A 124 0.88 16.92 22.74
C LYS A 124 0.10 17.97 23.52
N THR A 125 -1.02 18.46 22.98
CA THR A 125 -1.87 19.46 23.66
C THR A 125 -3.31 18.98 23.73
N PRO A 126 -4.14 19.51 24.64
CA PRO A 126 -5.58 19.29 24.62
C PRO A 126 -6.18 19.67 23.26
N CYS A 127 -7.28 19.01 22.89
CA CYS A 127 -7.93 19.26 21.62
C CYS A 127 -8.61 20.64 21.55
N GLU A 128 -8.65 21.16 20.33
CA GLU A 128 -9.44 22.32 19.94
C GLU A 128 -10.81 21.85 19.41
N SER A 129 -11.83 22.71 19.50
CA SER A 129 -13.20 22.34 19.12
C SER A 129 -13.58 22.71 17.69
N LEU A 130 -13.00 23.77 17.13
CA LEU A 130 -13.32 24.27 15.79
C LEU A 130 -12.05 24.58 14.99
N PRO A 131 -12.03 24.28 13.68
CA PRO A 131 -10.90 24.59 12.82
C PRO A 131 -10.82 26.08 12.50
N TYR A 132 -9.61 26.57 12.21
CA TYR A 132 -9.35 27.96 11.82
C TYR A 132 -8.18 28.06 10.84
N LEU A 133 -8.07 29.20 10.14
CA LEU A 133 -7.20 29.41 8.97
C LEU A 133 -5.70 29.18 9.22
N SER A 134 -5.24 29.22 10.47
CA SER A 134 -3.83 29.06 10.84
C SER A 134 -3.65 28.06 11.97
N MET A 135 -4.54 27.06 12.04
CA MET A 135 -4.39 25.95 12.95
C MET A 135 -3.19 25.09 12.56
N ASP A 136 -2.55 24.47 13.54
CA ASP A 136 -1.37 23.66 13.30
C ASP A 136 -1.74 22.29 12.71
N GLU A 137 -1.58 22.10 11.41
CA GLU A 137 -1.84 20.81 10.74
C GLU A 137 -0.57 19.93 10.62
N SER A 138 0.51 20.27 11.31
CA SER A 138 1.77 19.51 11.25
C SER A 138 1.70 18.21 12.04
N TYR A 139 2.37 17.18 11.53
CA TYR A 139 2.49 15.88 12.18
C TYR A 139 3.82 15.21 11.81
N ASP A 140 4.28 14.34 12.69
CA ASP A 140 5.37 13.41 12.44
C ASP A 140 4.82 11.98 12.46
N LEU A 141 5.10 11.21 11.41
CA LEU A 141 4.74 9.81 11.27
C LEU A 141 6.03 8.98 11.19
N VAL A 142 6.24 8.11 12.16
CA VAL A 142 7.45 7.28 12.26
C VAL A 142 7.06 5.82 12.36
N ILE A 143 7.61 5.00 11.47
CA ILE A 143 7.53 3.54 11.52
C ILE A 143 8.94 3.01 11.35
N ASP A 144 9.53 2.54 12.45
CA ASP A 144 10.86 1.95 12.46
C ASP A 144 10.85 0.57 13.12
N ASP A 145 12.03 -0.01 13.38
CA ASP A 145 12.15 -1.36 13.95
C ASP A 145 11.63 -1.42 15.41
N THR A 146 11.58 -0.29 16.13
CA THR A 146 11.21 -0.17 17.55
C THR A 146 9.87 0.54 17.81
N GLN A 147 9.55 1.56 17.02
CA GLN A 147 8.45 2.49 17.23
C GLN A 147 7.52 2.49 16.02
N ALA A 148 6.24 2.71 16.29
CA ALA A 148 5.26 3.07 15.29
C ALA A 148 4.38 4.13 15.95
N SER A 149 4.52 5.38 15.52
CA SER A 149 3.83 6.49 16.15
C SER A 149 3.47 7.61 15.20
N ILE A 150 2.38 8.29 15.54
CA ILE A 150 1.96 9.56 14.98
C ILE A 150 2.00 10.59 16.10
N GLU A 151 2.71 11.68 15.88
CA GLU A 151 2.87 12.76 16.85
C GLU A 151 2.39 14.07 16.24
N SER A 152 1.65 14.86 17.02
CA SER A 152 1.22 16.19 16.59
C SER A 152 0.95 17.10 17.79
N PHE A 153 1.12 18.40 17.56
CA PHE A 153 0.75 19.45 18.52
C PHE A 153 -0.72 19.81 18.48
N SER A 154 -1.49 19.37 17.48
CA SER A 154 -2.93 19.63 17.43
C SER A 154 -3.72 18.43 16.94
N VAL A 155 -5.03 18.43 17.20
CA VAL A 155 -5.93 17.40 16.66
C VAL A 155 -5.95 17.44 15.12
N TRP A 156 -5.77 18.61 14.51
CA TRP A 156 -5.81 18.76 13.06
C TRP A 156 -4.64 18.06 12.39
N GLY A 157 -3.43 18.22 12.92
CA GLY A 157 -2.25 17.49 12.45
C GLY A 157 -2.39 15.98 12.70
N MET A 158 -2.95 15.58 13.84
CA MET A 158 -3.23 14.17 14.12
C MET A 158 -4.15 13.54 13.06
N LEU A 159 -5.20 14.25 12.62
CA LEU A 159 -6.08 13.79 11.54
C LEU A 159 -5.34 13.62 10.20
N ARG A 160 -4.38 14.50 9.88
CA ARG A 160 -3.54 14.39 8.67
C ARG A 160 -2.57 13.21 8.75
N GLY A 161 -2.00 12.97 9.93
CA GLY A 161 -1.14 11.81 10.17
C GLY A 161 -1.89 10.49 10.03
N LEU A 162 -3.10 10.39 10.60
CA LEU A 162 -3.95 9.20 10.48
C LEU A 162 -4.32 8.90 9.03
N GLU A 163 -4.67 9.92 8.24
CA GLU A 163 -4.91 9.77 6.80
C GLU A 163 -3.67 9.23 6.08
N SER A 164 -2.52 9.85 6.33
CA SER A 164 -1.26 9.47 5.69
C SER A 164 -0.88 8.02 5.99
N PHE A 165 -1.02 7.60 7.25
CA PHE A 165 -0.81 6.21 7.62
C PHE A 165 -1.77 5.27 6.88
N SER A 166 -3.06 5.61 6.77
CA SER A 166 -4.04 4.76 6.09
C SER A 166 -3.73 4.54 4.60
N GLN A 167 -3.07 5.51 3.95
CA GLN A 167 -2.64 5.41 2.55
C GLN A 167 -1.38 4.56 2.37
N MET A 168 -0.48 4.54 3.37
CA MET A 168 0.71 3.68 3.35
C MET A 168 0.36 2.20 3.42
N VAL A 169 -0.77 1.87 4.04
CA VAL A 169 -1.19 0.47 4.20
C VAL A 169 -1.62 -0.11 2.86
N ILE A 170 -0.84 -1.07 2.37
CA ILE A 170 -1.08 -1.76 1.11
C ILE A 170 -1.24 -3.27 1.31
N LEU A 171 -1.75 -3.90 0.26
CA LEU A 171 -1.74 -5.35 0.14
C LEU A 171 -0.50 -5.80 -0.60
N SER A 172 0.26 -6.68 0.02
CA SER A 172 1.26 -7.48 -0.66
C SER A 172 0.58 -8.51 -1.58
N ASP A 173 1.36 -9.08 -2.49
CA ASP A 173 0.85 -10.01 -3.50
C ASP A 173 0.26 -11.29 -2.89
N ASP A 174 0.68 -11.67 -1.68
CA ASP A 174 0.10 -12.80 -0.91
C ASP A 174 -1.17 -12.44 -0.14
N GLY A 175 -1.59 -11.17 -0.16
CA GLY A 175 -2.73 -10.65 0.57
C GLY A 175 -2.44 -10.25 2.01
N SER A 176 -1.18 -10.29 2.45
CA SER A 176 -0.78 -9.68 3.72
C SER A 176 -0.87 -8.16 3.65
N MET A 177 -1.24 -7.53 4.77
CA MET A 177 -1.23 -6.07 4.90
C MET A 177 0.16 -5.63 5.34
N VAL A 178 0.75 -4.67 4.61
CA VAL A 178 2.07 -4.13 4.91
C VAL A 178 2.07 -2.61 4.83
N SER A 179 2.98 -1.97 5.57
CA SER A 179 3.31 -0.54 5.46
C SER A 179 4.82 -0.34 5.47
#